data_AF-A0A355FP15-F1
#
_entry.id   AF-A0A355FP15-F1
#
_cell.length_a   1.000
_cell.length_b   1.000
_cell.length_c   1.000
_cell.angle_alpha   90.00
_cell.angle_beta   90.00
_cell.angle_gamma   90.00
#
_symmetry.space_group_name_H-M   'P 1'
#
loop_
_entity.id
_entity.type
_entity.pdbx_description
1 polymer ?
#
loop_
_entity_poly.entity_id
_entity_poly.type
_entity_poly.pdbx_seq_one_letter_code
_entity_poly.pdbx_strand_id
1 'polypeptide(L)' 'SMCGEMAGDPRLTPLLIGLGLKTFSMSPSSLLPVKQSVRSVQSKPAAALATKALQLSTIDAIKACLEIKEEEGFSCES' A
#
# COMPACT_ATOMS: atom_id res chain seq x y z
N SER A 1 -2.07 4.00 12.90
CA SER A 1 -1.10 2.89 12.75
C SER A 1 -1.80 1.77 12.00
N MET A 2 -1.11 1.05 11.10
CA MET A 2 -1.65 -0.10 10.37
C MET A 2 -0.91 -1.38 10.77
N CYS A 3 -1.60 -2.50 10.83
CA CYS A 3 -1.02 -3.83 11.03
C CYS A 3 -1.68 -4.85 10.08
N GLY A 4 -0.96 -5.94 9.80
CA GLY A 4 -1.43 -7.03 8.92
C GLY A 4 -0.80 -6.98 7.53
N GLU A 5 -1.27 -7.85 6.64
CA GLU A 5 -0.70 -8.02 5.29
C GLU A 5 -0.69 -6.72 4.47
N MET A 6 -1.72 -5.89 4.62
CA MET A 6 -1.77 -4.57 3.97
C MET A 6 -0.67 -3.60 4.43
N ALA A 7 -0.24 -3.68 5.69
CA ALA A 7 0.87 -2.88 6.21
C ALA A 7 2.23 -3.40 5.72
N GLY A 8 2.29 -4.69 5.38
CA GLY A 8 3.44 -5.37 4.82
C GLY A 8 3.53 -5.33 3.29
N ASP A 9 2.51 -4.81 2.60
CA ASP A 9 2.51 -4.74 1.14
C ASP A 9 3.15 -3.42 0.64
N PRO A 10 4.30 -3.48 -0.05
CA PRO A 10 4.94 -2.29 -0.62
C PRO A 10 4.08 -1.58 -1.67
N ARG A 11 3.12 -2.26 -2.31
CA ARG A 11 2.20 -1.71 -3.32
C ARG A 11 1.17 -0.78 -2.69
N LEU A 12 0.74 -1.05 -1.46
CA LEU A 12 -0.23 -0.24 -0.72
C LEU A 12 0.43 0.91 0.07
N THR A 13 1.75 0.85 0.26
CA THR A 13 2.53 1.87 0.96
C THR A 13 2.27 3.32 0.49
N PRO A 14 2.30 3.65 -0.83
CA PRO A 14 2.02 5.01 -1.29
C PRO A 14 0.62 5.50 -0.91
N LEU A 15 -0.39 4.63 -1.01
CA LEU A 15 -1.75 4.95 -0.61
C LEU A 15 -1.83 5.23 0.89
N LEU A 16 -1.26 4.34 1.71
CA LEU A 16 -1.29 4.46 3.18
C LEU A 16 -0.55 5.72 3.65
N ILE A 17 0.61 6.05 3.07
CA ILE A 17 1.32 7.31 3.33
C ILE A 17 0.47 8.51 2.91
N GLY A 18 -0.17 8.45 1.74
CA GLY A 18 -1.05 9.49 1.23
C GLY A 18 -2.28 9.77 2.11
N LEU A 19 -2.79 8.73 2.76
CA LEU A 19 -3.84 8.82 3.78
C LEU A 19 -3.34 9.38 5.12
N GLY A 20 -2.03 9.60 5.26
CA GLY A 20 -1.41 10.16 6.47
C GLY A 20 -0.93 9.12 7.48
N LEU A 21 -0.85 7.84 7.10
CA LEU A 21 -0.24 6.85 7.99
C LEU A 21 1.27 7.05 8.10
N LYS A 22 1.73 7.10 9.35
CA LYS A 22 3.14 7.27 9.72
C LYS A 22 3.74 6.04 10.41
N THR A 23 2.89 5.09 10.79
CA THR A 23 3.27 3.94 11.60
C THR A 23 2.71 2.67 10.98
N PHE A 24 3.63 1.79 10.61
CA PHE A 24 3.38 0.47 10.04
C PHE A 24 3.90 -0.59 11.02
N SER A 25 3.12 -1.63 11.25
CA SER A 25 3.51 -2.79 12.05
C SER A 25 3.38 -4.04 11.18
N MET A 26 4.45 -4.81 11.07
CA MET A 26 4.56 -5.92 10.14
C MET A 26 5.68 -6.88 10.57
N SER A 27 5.66 -8.09 10.01
CA SER A 27 6.72 -9.06 10.18
C SER A 27 8.05 -8.54 9.58
N PRO A 28 9.20 -8.92 10.15
CA PRO A 28 10.52 -8.45 9.67
C PRO A 28 10.78 -8.80 8.20
N SER A 29 10.19 -9.87 7.68
CA SER A 29 10.24 -10.29 6.27
C SER A 29 9.68 -9.22 5.31
N SER A 30 8.64 -8.50 5.72
CA SER A 30 7.99 -7.44 4.93
C SER A 30 8.56 -6.05 5.19
N LEU A 31 9.38 -5.89 6.24
CA LEU A 31 9.93 -4.60 6.66
C LEU A 31 10.84 -3.98 5.60
N LEU A 32 11.74 -4.75 5.00
CA LEU A 32 12.67 -4.26 3.96
C LEU A 32 11.96 -3.70 2.73
N PRO A 33 11.09 -4.46 2.04
CA PRO A 33 10.43 -3.98 0.82
C PRO A 33 9.52 -2.77 1.09
N VAL A 34 8.78 -2.77 2.20
CA VAL A 34 7.97 -1.61 2.60
C VAL A 34 8.85 -0.40 2.90
N LYS A 35 9.97 -0.56 3.62
CA LYS A 35 10.89 0.56 3.92
C LYS A 35 11.51 1.16 2.67
N GLN A 36 11.82 0.34 1.65
CA GLN A 36 12.26 0.83 0.34
C GLN A 36 11.15 1.60 -0.37
N SER A 37 9.92 1.08 -0.38
CA SER A 37 8.75 1.76 -0.94
C SER A 37 8.51 3.12 -0.24
N VAL A 38 8.51 3.16 1.09
CA VAL A 38 8.39 4.41 1.89
C VAL A 38 9.44 5.44 1.48
N ARG A 39 10.69 5.03 1.25
CA ARG A 39 11.77 5.95 0.82
C ARG A 39 11.62 6.43 -0.62
N SER A 40 11.00 5.63 -1.48
CA SER A 40 10.77 5.98 -2.88
C SER A 40 9.52 6.83 -3.08
N VAL A 41 8.61 6.85 -2.12
CA VAL A 41 7.35 7.59 -2.18
C VAL A 41 7.54 9.03 -1.77
N GLN A 42 7.10 9.96 -2.63
CA GLN A 42 6.99 11.37 -2.29
C GLN A 42 5.63 11.68 -1.67
N SER A 43 5.60 12.48 -0.60
CA SER A 43 4.38 12.75 0.18
C SER A 43 3.29 13.50 -0.59
N LYS A 44 3.66 14.47 -1.43
CA LYS A 44 2.71 15.24 -2.26
C LYS A 44 1.95 14.37 -3.28
N PRO A 45 2.60 13.59 -4.15
CA PRO A 45 1.89 12.72 -5.09
C PRO A 45 1.15 11.59 -4.38
N ALA A 46 1.66 11.08 -3.25
CA ALA A 46 0.95 10.10 -2.43
C ALA A 46 -0.41 10.63 -1.92
N ALA A 47 -0.44 11.87 -1.41
CA ALA A 47 -1.68 12.50 -0.95
C ALA A 47 -2.70 12.67 -2.08
N ALA A 48 -2.25 13.13 -3.26
CA ALA A 48 -3.11 13.27 -4.43
C ALA A 48 -3.68 11.92 -4.90
N LEU A 49 -2.85 10.88 -4.90
CA LEU A 49 -3.26 9.51 -5.23
C LEU A 49 -4.29 8.98 -4.22
N ALA A 50 -4.10 9.22 -2.92
CA ALA A 50 -5.06 8.83 -1.90
C ALA A 50 -6.41 9.54 -2.05
N THR A 51 -6.41 10.86 -2.31
CA THR A 51 -7.65 11.61 -2.60
C THR A 51 -8.36 11.05 -3.82
N LYS A 52 -7.64 10.74 -4.90
CA LYS A 52 -8.22 10.14 -6.11
C LYS A 52 -8.81 8.76 -5.82
N ALA A 53 -8.11 7.91 -5.08
CA ALA A 53 -8.59 6.58 -4.71
C ALA A 53 -9.89 6.65 -3.88
N LEU A 54 -10.02 7.61 -2.96
CA LEU A 54 -11.23 7.81 -2.16
C LEU A 54 -12.45 8.26 -2.97
N GLN A 55 -12.26 8.83 -4.17
CA GLN A 55 -13.37 9.20 -5.06
C GLN A 55 -13.88 8.04 -5.91
N LEU A 56 -13.15 6.92 -5.94
CA LEU A 56 -13.51 5.75 -6.73
C LEU A 56 -14.43 4.84 -5.92
N SER A 57 -15.53 4.43 -6.53
CA SER A 57 -16.57 3.62 -5.87
C SER A 57 -16.39 2.12 -6.08
N THR A 58 -15.44 1.71 -6.92
CA THR A 58 -15.20 0.32 -7.29
C THR A 58 -13.77 -0.11 -6.99
N ILE A 59 -13.62 -1.35 -6.53
CA ILE A 59 -12.33 -1.94 -6.19
C ILE A 59 -11.42 -1.98 -7.42
N ASP A 60 -11.97 -2.30 -8.60
CA ASP A 60 -11.23 -2.36 -9.86
C ASP A 60 -10.61 -1.00 -10.23
N ALA A 61 -11.40 0.08 -10.10
CA ALA A 61 -10.89 1.43 -10.35
C ALA A 61 -9.81 1.83 -9.33
N ILE A 62 -9.97 1.44 -8.06
CA ILE A 62 -8.95 1.68 -7.02
C ILE A 62 -7.66 0.92 -7.38
N LYS A 63 -7.74 -0.36 -7.72
CA LYS A 63 -6.58 -1.18 -8.14
C LYS A 63 -5.88 -0.58 -9.36
N ALA A 64 -6.64 -0.16 -10.37
CA ALA A 64 -6.12 0.50 -11.57
C ALA A 64 -5.45 1.83 -11.24
N CYS A 65 -6.02 2.63 -10.32
CA CYS A 65 -5.43 3.89 -9.86
C CYS A 65 -4.11 3.70 -9.09
N LEU A 66 -3.95 2.54 -8.46
CA LEU A 66 -2.77 2.16 -7.69
C LEU A 66 -1.75 1.37 -8.51
N GLU A 67 -2.05 1.10 -9.79
CA GLU A 67 -1.26 0.21 -10.66
C GLU A 67 -0.95 -1.15 -10.00
N ILE A 68 -1.83 -1.60 -9.10
CA ILE A 68 -1.67 -2.87 -8.40
C ILE A 68 -2.04 -3.97 -9.40
N LYS A 69 -1.01 -4.58 -9.98
CA LYS A 69 -1.16 -5.88 -10.64
C LYS A 69 -1.36 -6.91 -9.52
N GLU A 70 -2.49 -7.61 -9.56
CA GLU A 70 -2.67 -8.83 -8.77
C GLU A 70 -1.61 -9.84 -9.23
N GLU A 71 -0.50 -9.90 -8.51
CA GLU A 71 0.25 -11.15 -8.42
C GLU A 71 -0.41 -11.96 -7.31
N GLU A 72 -1.18 -12.94 -7.76
CA GLU A 72 -1.65 -14.09 -7.00
C GLU A 72 -0.49 -14.66 -6.18
N GLY A 73 -0.73 -14.77 -4.88
CA GLY A 73 0.21 -15.37 -3.94
C GLY A 73 -0.55 -15.96 -2.76
N PHE A 74 -1.65 -16.67 -3.04
CA PHE A 74 -2.24 -17.57 -2.05
C PHE A 74 -1.31 -18.78 -1.89
N SER A 75 -0.28 -18.64 -1.05
CA SER A 75 0.37 -19.81 -0.48
C SER A 75 -0.34 -20.13 0.82
N CYS A 76 -1.39 -20.94 0.72
CA CYS A 76 -1.87 -21.72 1.84
C CYS A 76 -0.76 -22.74 2.16
N GLU A 77 0.04 -22.49 3.19
CA GLU A 77 0.80 -23.57 3.82
C GLU A 77 -0.02 -24.09 5.01
N SER A 78 -0.27 -25.40 4.95
CA SER A 78 -1.14 -26.18 5.84
C SER A 78 -0.58 -26.39 7.23
#